data_AF-A0A9D5C1S8-F1
#
_entry.id   AF-A0A9D5C1S8-F1
#
_cell.length_a   1.000
_cell.length_b   1.000
_cell.length_c   1.000
_cell.angle_alpha   90.00
_cell.angle_beta   90.00
_cell.angle_gamma   90.00
#
_symmetry.space_group_name_H-M   'P 1'
#
loop_
_entity.id
_entity.type
_entity.pdbx_description
1 polymer ?
#
loop_
_entity_poly.entity_id
_entity_poly.type
_entity_poly.pdbx_seq_one_letter_code
_entity_poly.pdbx_strand_id
1 'polypeptide(L)'
;MLDCLWLGRIHHSSSQVLSLSLSLSLSRGQQNRAPRRWLRGNPVRSPAKWRSQSREDLLRLGVFGFSRWIKTMNYLIGAFKPQCDIAITFSDGKTRKKVSMKKENGQTAMVPLFQSQENIAGEVIIDPIHGKKVEHNGVKIELLGQIELYFDRGNFYDFTSLVRELDVPGEIYERKTYPFEFSTVEMPYESYSGVNVRLRYILKVTISRNYVSNIVEYQDFLVRNYSPPPTINNSIKMEVGIEDCLHIEFEYNKSKYQLKDVIIGKIYFLLVRIKIKNMELEIRRRESTGSGPNTYVETETLAKFELMDGAPVRGESIPIRLFLSPYELTPTYRNTNNKFSVKYFLNLVLVDEEDRRYFKQQEITIYRLQET
;
A
#
# COMPACT_ATOMS: atom_id res chain seq x y z
N MET A 1 -25.39 7.11 61.06
CA MET A 1 -26.81 7.48 61.23
C MET A 1 -27.50 7.16 59.92
N LEU A 2 -28.49 6.25 59.94
CA LEU A 2 -29.66 6.08 59.04
C LEU A 2 -29.44 6.28 57.52
N ASP A 3 -29.57 5.29 56.63
CA ASP A 3 -30.72 4.39 56.28
C ASP A 3 -31.60 4.91 55.12
N CYS A 4 -32.34 3.97 54.48
CA CYS A 4 -33.28 4.11 53.35
C CYS A 4 -32.62 4.35 51.96
N LEU A 5 -32.66 3.46 50.94
CA LEU A 5 -33.53 2.31 50.59
C LEU A 5 -34.97 2.68 50.15
N TRP A 6 -35.30 2.46 48.86
CA TRP A 6 -36.54 1.90 48.23
C TRP A 6 -36.59 2.27 46.71
N LEU A 7 -36.51 1.31 45.78
CA LEU A 7 -37.60 0.64 44.99
C LEU A 7 -38.33 1.53 43.94
N GLY A 8 -38.71 1.06 42.74
CA GLY A 8 -38.52 -0.25 42.05
C GLY A 8 -39.42 -0.42 40.79
N ARG A 9 -39.26 -1.53 40.04
CA ARG A 9 -40.02 -2.02 38.84
C ARG A 9 -39.85 -1.21 37.53
N ILE A 10 -39.64 -1.77 36.32
CA ILE A 10 -40.02 -3.02 35.60
C ILE A 10 -41.46 -3.04 35.04
N HIS A 11 -41.60 -2.86 33.73
CA HIS A 11 -42.29 -3.74 32.75
C HIS A 11 -42.00 -3.20 31.32
N HIS A 12 -41.34 -3.91 30.38
CA HIS A 12 -41.71 -5.08 29.57
C HIS A 12 -42.65 -4.81 28.38
N SER A 13 -42.29 -5.43 27.23
CA SER A 13 -43.14 -5.78 26.06
C SER A 13 -43.29 -4.75 24.93
N SER A 14 -43.39 -5.09 23.62
CA SER A 14 -42.94 -6.23 22.77
C SER A 14 -43.25 -5.88 21.29
N SER A 15 -42.67 -6.60 20.31
CA SER A 15 -43.34 -7.07 19.05
C SER A 15 -44.05 -6.05 18.12
N GLN A 16 -43.77 -5.91 16.81
CA GLN A 16 -43.99 -6.81 15.64
C GLN A 16 -44.61 -5.94 14.50
N VAL A 17 -44.68 -6.27 13.20
CA VAL A 17 -43.83 -7.06 12.27
C VAL A 17 -44.32 -6.83 10.81
N LEU A 18 -43.46 -7.02 9.79
CA LEU A 18 -43.77 -7.04 8.32
C LEU A 18 -44.27 -5.70 7.71
N SER A 19 -43.96 -5.33 6.46
CA SER A 19 -44.26 -6.08 5.22
C SER A 19 -43.43 -5.67 3.99
N LEU A 20 -43.39 -6.54 2.97
CA LEU A 20 -42.89 -6.24 1.61
C LEU A 20 -43.94 -5.49 0.77
N SER A 21 -43.48 -4.74 -0.23
CA SER A 21 -44.23 -4.59 -1.50
C SER A 21 -43.32 -4.26 -2.68
N LEU A 22 -43.32 -5.12 -3.71
CA LEU A 22 -42.88 -4.78 -5.07
C LEU A 22 -43.98 -3.96 -5.78
N SER A 23 -43.59 -3.04 -6.68
CA SER A 23 -44.33 -2.80 -7.93
C SER A 23 -43.49 -2.05 -8.98
N LEU A 24 -43.72 -2.37 -10.26
CA LEU A 24 -43.17 -1.67 -11.42
C LEU A 24 -44.12 -0.53 -11.85
N SER A 25 -43.60 0.51 -12.54
CA SER A 25 -43.87 0.73 -13.99
C SER A 25 -43.92 2.19 -14.48
N LEU A 26 -43.47 2.35 -15.74
CA LEU A 26 -43.85 3.33 -16.79
C LEU A 26 -43.94 4.86 -16.54
N SER A 27 -42.91 5.56 -17.04
CA SER A 27 -42.95 6.49 -18.19
C SER A 27 -44.17 7.42 -18.45
N ARG A 28 -43.92 8.74 -18.38
CA ARG A 28 -44.45 9.90 -19.18
C ARG A 28 -43.62 11.14 -18.76
N GLY A 29 -43.29 12.17 -19.56
CA GLY A 29 -43.47 12.39 -21.00
C GLY A 29 -43.93 13.82 -21.36
N GLN A 30 -43.01 14.79 -21.54
CA GLN A 30 -43.13 16.08 -22.29
C GLN A 30 -41.79 16.86 -22.15
N GLN A 31 -41.06 17.37 -23.15
CA GLN A 31 -41.29 18.12 -24.41
C GLN A 31 -41.44 19.66 -24.28
N ASN A 32 -40.38 20.40 -24.70
CA ASN A 32 -40.35 21.64 -25.51
C ASN A 32 -38.98 22.35 -25.31
N ARG A 33 -38.28 23.00 -26.26
CA ARG A 33 -38.49 23.34 -27.70
C ARG A 33 -37.12 23.44 -28.44
N ALA A 34 -37.12 23.36 -29.78
CA ALA A 34 -35.94 23.52 -30.67
C ALA A 34 -35.76 25.01 -31.14
N PRO A 35 -34.83 25.43 -32.05
CA PRO A 35 -34.48 24.91 -33.40
C PRO A 35 -32.95 24.66 -33.65
N ARG A 36 -32.40 23.87 -34.60
CA ARG A 36 -32.60 23.52 -36.04
C ARG A 36 -31.86 24.38 -37.10
N ARG A 37 -30.80 23.79 -37.70
CA ARG A 37 -30.32 23.84 -39.12
C ARG A 37 -29.30 22.67 -39.26
N TRP A 38 -29.45 21.57 -40.03
CA TRP A 38 -29.63 21.37 -41.50
C TRP A 38 -28.48 22.03 -42.30
N LEU A 39 -27.66 21.36 -43.14
CA LEU A 39 -27.73 20.02 -43.77
C LEU A 39 -26.36 19.41 -44.23
N ARG A 40 -26.38 18.09 -44.45
CA ARG A 40 -25.44 17.19 -45.17
C ARG A 40 -25.45 17.48 -46.70
N GLY A 41 -24.52 17.03 -47.56
CA GLY A 41 -23.24 16.30 -47.42
C GLY A 41 -22.82 15.53 -48.71
N ASN A 42 -21.61 14.93 -48.73
CA ASN A 42 -21.16 13.75 -49.54
C ASN A 42 -20.97 13.87 -51.09
N PRO A 43 -20.26 12.94 -51.81
CA PRO A 43 -19.28 11.88 -51.40
C PRO A 43 -18.08 11.55 -52.38
N VAL A 44 -17.29 10.51 -52.05
CA VAL A 44 -16.44 9.59 -52.89
C VAL A 44 -15.09 10.06 -53.50
N ARG A 45 -13.97 9.41 -53.09
CA ARG A 45 -13.06 8.62 -53.98
C ARG A 45 -12.10 7.70 -53.21
N SER A 46 -11.67 6.63 -53.87
CA SER A 46 -10.96 5.44 -53.34
C SER A 46 -9.42 5.56 -53.36
N PRO A 47 -8.68 4.70 -52.61
CA PRO A 47 -7.23 4.77 -52.51
C PRO A 47 -6.50 4.09 -53.68
N ALA A 48 -5.50 4.76 -54.24
CA ALA A 48 -4.62 4.20 -55.27
C ALA A 48 -3.27 3.76 -54.68
N LYS A 49 -2.83 2.55 -55.02
CA LYS A 49 -1.46 2.05 -54.76
C LYS A 49 -0.46 2.80 -55.63
N TRP A 50 0.72 3.13 -55.08
CA TRP A 50 1.94 3.31 -55.88
C TRP A 50 3.14 2.61 -55.24
N ARG A 51 4.03 2.13 -56.11
CA ARG A 51 5.21 1.32 -55.78
C ARG A 51 6.41 2.18 -55.37
N SER A 52 7.37 1.50 -54.75
CA SER A 52 8.77 1.86 -54.57
C SER A 52 9.42 2.61 -55.74
N GLN A 53 10.23 3.64 -55.44
CA GLN A 53 11.41 3.97 -56.25
C GLN A 53 12.53 4.53 -55.33
N SER A 54 13.74 3.97 -55.50
CA SER A 54 15.10 4.42 -55.13
C SER A 54 15.39 5.46 -54.03
N ARG A 55 16.36 5.09 -53.17
CA ARG A 55 17.29 6.01 -52.48
C ARG A 55 18.14 6.80 -53.49
N GLU A 56 18.89 7.78 -52.98
CA GLU A 56 19.86 8.66 -53.68
C GLU A 56 19.21 9.87 -54.37
N ASP A 57 19.11 11.00 -53.64
CA ASP A 57 19.19 12.38 -54.17
C ASP A 57 19.11 13.53 -53.12
N LEU A 58 19.41 13.27 -51.84
CA LEU A 58 19.38 14.31 -50.77
C LEU A 58 20.67 14.40 -49.94
N LEU A 59 21.83 14.40 -50.62
CA LEU A 59 23.13 14.72 -50.02
C LEU A 59 23.94 15.73 -50.86
N ARG A 60 23.38 16.93 -51.06
CA ARG A 60 24.11 18.19 -51.35
C ARG A 60 23.16 19.39 -51.28
N LEU A 61 23.29 20.20 -50.24
CA LEU A 61 23.07 21.67 -50.12
C LEU A 61 22.63 22.02 -48.68
N GLY A 62 23.14 23.13 -48.13
CA GLY A 62 22.53 23.77 -46.94
C GLY A 62 23.20 23.62 -45.58
N VAL A 63 24.50 23.30 -45.49
CA VAL A 63 25.25 23.38 -44.20
C VAL A 63 25.52 24.85 -43.82
N PHE A 64 24.49 25.63 -43.45
CA PHE A 64 24.61 26.93 -42.79
C PHE A 64 23.27 27.30 -42.11
N GLY A 65 23.04 26.80 -40.88
CA GLY A 65 21.83 27.14 -40.11
C GLY A 65 21.66 26.37 -38.80
N PHE A 66 22.20 25.15 -38.71
CA PHE A 66 21.95 24.26 -37.57
C PHE A 66 22.74 24.59 -36.28
N SER A 67 23.94 25.20 -36.39
CA SER A 67 24.81 25.46 -35.23
C SER A 67 24.30 26.56 -34.29
N ARG A 68 23.45 27.48 -34.80
CA ARG A 68 22.81 28.54 -34.01
C ARG A 68 21.51 28.08 -33.32
N TRP A 69 20.98 26.91 -33.66
CA TRP A 69 19.86 26.29 -32.94
C TRP A 69 20.37 25.37 -31.82
N ILE A 70 21.39 24.56 -32.10
CA ILE A 70 22.02 23.67 -31.10
C ILE A 70 22.64 24.44 -29.93
N LYS A 71 23.26 25.62 -30.18
CA LYS A 71 23.80 26.46 -29.09
C LYS A 71 22.73 27.03 -28.15
N THR A 72 21.47 27.12 -28.58
CA THR A 72 20.36 27.65 -27.77
C THR A 72 19.72 26.56 -26.90
N MET A 73 19.70 25.30 -27.38
CA MET A 73 19.22 24.15 -26.58
C MET A 73 20.16 23.81 -25.41
N ASN A 74 21.48 23.99 -25.56
CA ASN A 74 22.43 23.77 -24.46
C ASN A 74 22.34 24.84 -23.35
N TYR A 75 21.76 26.02 -23.60
CA TYR A 75 21.53 27.03 -22.57
C TYR A 75 20.34 26.69 -21.65
N LEU A 76 19.35 25.94 -22.14
CA LEU A 76 18.21 25.48 -21.35
C LEU A 76 18.51 24.20 -20.55
N ILE A 77 19.41 23.34 -21.05
CA ILE A 77 19.85 22.12 -20.34
C ILE A 77 20.87 22.46 -19.24
N GLY A 78 21.60 23.58 -19.35
CA GLY A 78 22.47 24.09 -18.28
C GLY A 78 21.72 24.76 -17.10
N ALA A 79 20.44 25.05 -17.25
CA ALA A 79 19.67 25.87 -16.30
C ALA A 79 19.24 25.14 -15.00
N PHE A 80 19.37 23.82 -14.95
CA PHE A 80 18.87 22.97 -13.84
C PHE A 80 19.94 22.11 -13.16
N LYS A 81 21.22 22.54 -13.18
CA LYS A 81 22.18 21.97 -12.21
C LYS A 81 21.80 22.42 -10.79
N PRO A 82 21.72 21.51 -9.79
CA PRO A 82 21.51 21.91 -8.40
C PRO A 82 22.59 22.90 -7.96
N GLN A 83 22.28 23.82 -7.04
CA GLN A 83 23.26 24.83 -6.61
C GLN A 83 24.27 24.27 -5.60
N CYS A 84 23.88 23.24 -4.86
CA CYS A 84 24.70 22.42 -4.00
C CYS A 84 24.22 20.98 -4.08
N ASP A 85 25.12 20.03 -3.90
CA ASP A 85 24.77 18.64 -3.65
C ASP A 85 24.54 18.45 -2.13
N ILE A 86 23.48 17.73 -1.76
CA ILE A 86 23.14 17.44 -0.37
C ILE A 86 23.23 15.94 -0.16
N ALA A 87 23.95 15.50 0.87
CA ALA A 87 24.03 14.10 1.26
C ALA A 87 23.65 13.93 2.73
N ILE A 88 22.69 13.04 3.00
CA ILE A 88 22.28 12.66 4.35
C ILE A 88 22.91 11.31 4.67
N THR A 89 23.72 11.24 5.72
CA THR A 89 24.41 10.01 6.12
C THR A 89 24.06 9.65 7.56
N PHE A 90 23.73 8.39 7.81
CA PHE A 90 23.50 7.88 9.16
C PHE A 90 24.84 7.52 9.81
N SER A 91 25.02 7.89 11.08
CA SER A 91 26.24 7.63 11.86
C SER A 91 26.64 6.15 11.87
N ASP A 92 25.66 5.25 11.91
CA ASP A 92 25.82 3.80 11.88
C ASP A 92 25.56 3.15 10.50
N GLY A 93 25.46 3.96 9.43
CA GLY A 93 25.06 3.52 8.09
C GLY A 93 25.97 2.49 7.41
N LYS A 94 27.11 2.15 8.01
CA LYS A 94 28.02 1.05 7.60
C LYS A 94 27.70 -0.28 8.30
N THR A 95 27.27 -0.25 9.57
CA THR A 95 27.01 -1.43 10.41
C THR A 95 25.52 -1.80 10.46
N ARG A 96 24.63 -0.82 10.29
CA ARG A 96 23.17 -1.00 10.36
C ARG A 96 22.64 -1.94 9.26
N LYS A 97 21.71 -2.83 9.65
CA LYS A 97 21.01 -3.77 8.75
C LYS A 97 20.28 -2.97 7.65
N LYS A 98 20.55 -3.30 6.38
CA LYS A 98 19.86 -2.72 5.22
C LYS A 98 18.89 -3.72 4.62
N VAL A 99 17.77 -3.23 4.11
CA VAL A 99 16.69 -4.03 3.55
C VAL A 99 16.37 -3.54 2.14
N SER A 100 16.10 -4.48 1.23
CA SER A 100 15.65 -4.20 -0.12
C SER A 100 14.23 -3.63 -0.12
N MET A 101 14.05 -2.43 -0.66
CA MET A 101 12.76 -1.76 -0.86
C MET A 101 12.53 -1.53 -2.36
N LYS A 102 11.40 -2.02 -2.89
CA LYS A 102 10.93 -1.68 -4.23
C LYS A 102 10.47 -0.21 -4.21
N LYS A 103 11.09 0.68 -4.99
CA LYS A 103 10.66 2.06 -5.20
C LYS A 103 9.58 2.13 -6.28
N GLU A 104 8.82 3.22 -6.32
CA GLU A 104 7.74 3.46 -7.31
C GLU A 104 8.21 3.41 -8.76
N ASN A 105 9.48 3.75 -9.03
CA ASN A 105 10.10 3.64 -10.34
C ASN A 105 10.52 2.21 -10.73
N GLY A 106 10.10 1.19 -9.96
CA GLY A 106 10.44 -0.22 -10.15
C GLY A 106 11.86 -0.61 -9.71
N GLN A 107 12.72 0.34 -9.34
CA GLN A 107 14.08 0.05 -8.89
C GLN A 107 14.06 -0.46 -7.45
N THR A 108 14.90 -1.46 -7.15
CA THR A 108 15.11 -1.92 -5.77
C THR A 108 16.28 -1.16 -5.15
N ALA A 109 16.05 -0.50 -4.02
CA ALA A 109 17.06 0.23 -3.26
C ALA A 109 17.31 -0.43 -1.90
N MET A 110 18.56 -0.45 -1.45
CA MET A 110 18.92 -0.90 -0.11
C MET A 110 18.83 0.27 0.86
N VAL A 111 17.80 0.27 1.72
CA VAL A 111 17.53 1.32 2.71
C VAL A 111 17.83 0.82 4.13
N PRO A 112 18.29 1.70 5.05
CA PRO A 112 18.55 1.31 6.43
C PRO A 112 17.26 0.95 7.15
N LEU A 113 17.36 -0.03 8.05
CA LEU A 113 16.28 -0.47 8.91
C LEU A 113 16.41 0.13 10.31
N PHE A 114 15.32 0.64 10.83
CA PHE A 114 15.16 1.14 12.20
C PHE A 114 14.01 0.41 12.91
N GLN A 115 14.00 0.52 14.24
CA GLN A 115 12.92 0.10 15.12
C GLN A 115 12.44 1.29 15.96
N SER A 116 11.16 1.30 16.37
CA SER A 116 10.66 2.32 17.31
C SER A 116 11.52 2.42 18.57
N GLN A 117 11.66 3.64 19.10
CA GLN A 117 12.49 4.05 20.25
C GLN A 117 14.02 4.04 20.02
N GLU A 118 14.51 3.75 18.81
CA GLU A 118 15.92 3.96 18.47
C GLU A 118 16.28 5.46 18.33
N ASN A 119 17.57 5.78 18.54
CA ASN A 119 18.12 7.09 18.20
C ASN A 119 18.43 7.14 16.69
N ILE A 120 18.08 8.25 16.04
CA ILE A 120 18.34 8.51 14.63
C ILE A 120 19.31 9.68 14.55
N ALA A 121 20.59 9.36 14.37
CA ALA A 121 21.69 10.31 14.38
C ALA A 121 22.59 10.17 13.14
N GLY A 122 23.18 11.27 12.70
CA GLY A 122 23.99 11.29 11.49
C GLY A 122 24.52 12.68 11.13
N GLU A 123 24.93 12.83 9.88
CA GLU A 123 25.49 14.05 9.33
C GLU A 123 24.79 14.43 8.01
N VAL A 124 24.48 15.72 7.88
CA VAL A 124 24.06 16.36 6.63
C VAL A 124 25.27 17.09 6.06
N ILE A 125 25.68 16.70 4.86
CA ILE A 125 26.75 17.34 4.10
C ILE A 125 26.09 18.19 3.02
N ILE A 126 26.42 19.48 2.98
CA ILE A 126 26.02 20.41 1.93
C ILE A 126 27.29 20.86 1.21
N ASP A 127 27.38 20.57 -0.09
CA ASP A 127 28.55 20.87 -0.93
C ASP A 127 28.15 21.83 -2.07
N PRO A 128 28.41 23.15 -1.96
CA PRO A 128 28.13 24.11 -3.02
C PRO A 128 28.94 23.79 -4.29
N ILE A 129 28.33 23.92 -5.47
CA ILE A 129 29.09 23.78 -6.72
C ILE A 129 30.17 24.87 -6.78
N HIS A 130 31.43 24.47 -7.03
CA HIS A 130 32.58 25.36 -7.13
C HIS A 130 32.28 26.70 -7.84
N GLY A 131 32.57 27.80 -7.15
CA GLY A 131 32.35 29.16 -7.64
C GLY A 131 30.93 29.70 -7.45
N LYS A 132 30.01 28.95 -6.81
CA LYS A 132 28.69 29.42 -6.40
C LYS A 132 28.57 29.42 -4.88
N LYS A 133 28.12 30.55 -4.32
CA LYS A 133 27.64 30.62 -2.93
C LYS A 133 26.16 30.24 -2.86
N VAL A 134 25.75 29.63 -1.76
CA VAL A 134 24.33 29.35 -1.44
C VAL A 134 23.91 30.29 -0.31
N GLU A 135 23.17 31.35 -0.66
CA GLU A 135 22.49 32.21 0.31
C GLU A 135 21.23 31.50 0.83
N HIS A 136 21.03 31.48 2.16
CA HIS A 136 19.89 30.82 2.80
C HIS A 136 19.33 31.59 4.00
N ASN A 137 18.03 31.39 4.26
CA ASN A 137 17.32 31.83 5.47
C ASN A 137 17.40 30.80 6.62
N GLY A 138 18.24 29.79 6.47
CA GLY A 138 18.42 28.72 7.45
C GLY A 138 18.37 27.34 6.81
N VAL A 139 18.98 26.39 7.49
CA VAL A 139 19.01 24.98 7.12
C VAL A 139 18.35 24.19 8.24
N LYS A 140 17.44 23.28 7.90
CA LYS A 140 16.83 22.36 8.87
C LYS A 140 16.78 20.93 8.34
N ILE A 141 16.74 19.98 9.26
CA ILE A 141 16.38 18.59 9.00
C ILE A 141 15.10 18.23 9.73
N GLU A 142 14.20 17.55 9.03
CA GLU A 142 12.90 17.12 9.52
C GLU A 142 12.82 15.60 9.43
N LEU A 143 12.46 14.93 10.53
CA LEU A 143 12.09 13.51 10.53
C LEU A 143 10.57 13.43 10.45
N LEU A 144 10.07 12.87 9.34
CA LEU A 144 8.64 12.77 9.07
C LEU A 144 8.22 11.30 8.93
N GLY A 145 7.22 10.90 9.71
CA GLY A 145 6.43 9.68 9.51
C GLY A 145 5.14 10.06 8.81
N GLN A 146 4.96 9.60 7.57
CA GLN A 146 3.87 10.04 6.69
C GLN A 146 3.02 8.88 6.18
N ILE A 147 1.71 9.09 6.10
CA ILE A 147 0.78 8.23 5.34
C ILE A 147 0.33 9.00 4.09
N GLU A 148 0.52 8.39 2.93
CA GLU A 148 0.06 8.87 1.63
C GLU A 148 -1.08 7.96 1.14
N LEU A 149 -2.18 8.56 0.67
CA LEU A 149 -3.35 7.84 0.15
C LEU A 149 -3.44 8.08 -1.35
N TYR A 150 -3.38 7.03 -2.18
CA TYR A 150 -3.25 7.21 -3.63
C TYR A 150 -4.53 7.69 -4.34
N PHE A 151 -5.67 7.73 -3.66
CA PHE A 151 -6.89 8.40 -4.12
C PHE A 151 -6.89 9.91 -3.83
N ASP A 152 -5.99 10.39 -2.95
CA ASP A 152 -5.87 11.76 -2.47
C ASP A 152 -4.43 12.27 -2.72
N ARG A 153 -3.96 12.09 -3.97
CA ARG A 153 -2.55 12.31 -4.33
C ARG A 153 -2.13 13.76 -4.09
N GLY A 154 -1.01 13.92 -3.39
CA GLY A 154 -0.47 15.22 -2.99
C GLY A 154 -0.75 15.60 -1.54
N ASN A 155 -1.71 14.94 -0.88
CA ASN A 155 -1.94 15.09 0.55
C ASN A 155 -1.18 14.02 1.34
N PHE A 156 -0.31 14.49 2.25
CA PHE A 156 0.42 13.65 3.20
C PHE A 156 -0.17 13.83 4.60
N TYR A 157 -0.42 12.71 5.28
CA TYR A 157 -0.90 12.68 6.65
C TYR A 157 0.28 12.36 7.57
N ASP A 158 0.93 13.41 8.05
CA ASP A 158 2.05 13.32 8.99
C ASP A 158 1.54 12.89 10.37
N PHE A 159 2.09 11.80 10.91
CA PHE A 159 1.79 11.28 12.25
C PHE A 159 2.97 11.39 13.22
N THR A 160 4.20 11.50 12.68
CA THR A 160 5.41 11.87 13.42
C THR A 160 6.06 13.03 12.68
N SER A 161 6.39 14.11 13.38
CA SER A 161 7.13 15.25 12.81
C SER A 161 8.06 15.82 13.86
N LEU A 162 9.37 15.68 13.64
CA LEU A 162 10.43 16.23 14.50
C LEU A 162 11.34 17.13 13.65
N VAL A 163 11.77 18.27 14.19
CA VAL A 163 12.59 19.25 13.46
C VAL A 163 13.84 19.58 14.26
N ARG A 164 14.98 19.69 13.56
CA ARG A 164 16.22 20.29 14.06
C ARG A 164 16.68 21.37 13.10
N GLU A 165 16.95 22.55 13.63
CA GLU A 165 17.66 23.61 12.91
C GLU A 165 19.16 23.25 12.91
N LEU A 166 19.77 23.31 11.73
CA LEU A 166 21.19 23.00 11.50
C LEU A 166 22.01 24.26 11.26
N ASP A 167 21.41 25.29 10.66
CA ASP A 167 22.05 26.59 10.47
C ASP A 167 21.04 27.73 10.47
N VAL A 168 21.51 28.90 10.92
CA VAL A 168 20.77 30.18 10.90
C VAL A 168 20.82 30.82 9.50
N PRO A 169 20.11 31.95 9.23
CA PRO A 169 20.30 32.68 7.98
C PRO A 169 21.77 33.03 7.72
N GLY A 170 22.26 32.78 6.50
CA GLY A 170 23.68 32.90 6.17
C GLY A 170 24.02 32.52 4.72
N GLU A 171 25.31 32.28 4.49
CA GLU A 171 25.87 31.94 3.18
C GLU A 171 26.82 30.73 3.29
N ILE A 172 26.65 29.72 2.44
CA ILE A 172 27.54 28.56 2.36
C ILE A 172 28.41 28.72 1.11
N TYR A 173 29.73 28.86 1.32
CA TYR A 173 30.75 29.02 0.27
C TYR A 173 31.54 27.74 0.00
N GLU A 174 31.79 26.96 1.04
CA GLU A 174 32.54 25.71 1.00
C GLU A 174 31.70 24.56 1.58
N ARG A 175 32.12 23.32 1.33
CA ARG A 175 31.47 22.12 1.87
C ARG A 175 31.35 22.20 3.38
N LYS A 176 30.11 22.18 3.90
CA LYS A 176 29.82 22.23 5.34
C LYS A 176 29.08 20.96 5.77
N THR A 177 29.44 20.45 6.95
CA THR A 177 28.86 19.23 7.53
C THR A 177 28.18 19.58 8.84
N TYR A 178 26.93 19.14 9.01
CA TYR A 178 26.08 19.42 10.15
C TYR A 178 25.67 18.11 10.83
N PRO A 179 26.06 17.87 12.10
CA PRO A 179 25.57 16.72 12.84
C PRO A 179 24.10 16.91 13.22
N PHE A 180 23.34 15.83 13.27
CA PHE A 180 21.96 15.82 13.77
C PHE A 180 21.70 14.61 14.66
N GLU A 181 20.82 14.77 15.64
CA GLU A 181 20.30 13.67 16.45
C GLU A 181 18.82 13.90 16.82
N PHE A 182 18.04 12.84 16.59
CA PHE A 182 16.73 12.62 17.16
C PHE A 182 16.84 11.41 18.11
N SER A 183 16.84 11.65 19.42
CA SER A 183 16.95 10.59 20.43
C SER A 183 15.57 9.96 20.69
N THR A 184 15.54 8.65 20.98
CA THR A 184 14.35 7.88 21.39
C THR A 184 13.10 8.13 20.53
N VAL A 185 13.21 7.94 19.20
CA VAL A 185 12.15 8.34 18.26
C VAL A 185 10.98 7.36 18.29
N GLU A 186 9.78 7.85 18.61
CA GLU A 186 8.56 7.06 18.52
C GLU A 186 8.14 6.84 17.05
N MET A 187 8.20 5.58 16.61
CA MET A 187 7.83 5.15 15.26
C MET A 187 6.82 4.00 15.38
N PRO A 188 5.57 4.28 15.81
CA PRO A 188 4.62 3.26 16.26
C PRO A 188 4.19 2.27 15.18
N TYR A 189 4.28 2.65 13.90
CA TYR A 189 3.80 1.87 12.76
C TYR A 189 4.94 1.34 11.90
N GLU A 190 4.86 0.09 11.42
CA GLU A 190 5.81 -0.40 10.40
C GLU A 190 5.62 0.32 9.07
N SER A 191 6.71 0.48 8.32
CA SER A 191 6.65 0.93 6.93
C SER A 191 5.86 -0.04 6.06
N TYR A 192 4.97 0.50 5.22
CA TYR A 192 4.09 -0.28 4.36
C TYR A 192 3.97 0.35 2.97
N SER A 193 3.96 -0.48 1.94
CA SER A 193 3.68 -0.07 0.57
C SER A 193 2.59 -0.97 0.02
N GLY A 194 1.37 -0.45 -0.01
CA GLY A 194 0.15 -1.15 -0.40
C GLY A 194 -0.31 -0.83 -1.81
N VAL A 195 -1.57 -1.15 -2.10
CA VAL A 195 -2.21 -0.87 -3.40
C VAL A 195 -2.76 0.55 -3.46
N ASN A 196 -3.34 1.04 -2.37
CA ASN A 196 -4.01 2.34 -2.26
C ASN A 196 -3.39 3.25 -1.16
N VAL A 197 -2.43 2.75 -0.39
CA VAL A 197 -1.78 3.47 0.72
C VAL A 197 -0.29 3.18 0.83
N ARG A 198 0.49 4.20 1.20
CA ARG A 198 1.91 4.10 1.53
C ARG A 198 2.16 4.72 2.91
N LEU A 199 2.83 3.99 3.80
CA LEU A 199 3.34 4.51 5.08
C LEU A 199 4.87 4.48 5.01
N ARG A 200 5.49 5.66 5.06
CA ARG A 200 6.94 5.84 4.94
C ARG A 200 7.51 6.71 6.07
N TYR A 201 8.79 6.53 6.33
CA TYR A 201 9.57 7.43 7.18
C TYR A 201 10.72 8.03 6.34
N ILE A 202 10.92 9.33 6.49
CA ILE A 202 11.89 10.11 5.71
C ILE A 202 12.64 11.07 6.62
N LEU A 203 13.93 11.25 6.34
CA LEU A 203 14.64 12.46 6.71
C LEU A 203 14.56 13.44 5.53
N LYS A 204 14.16 14.68 5.81
CA LYS A 204 14.00 15.75 4.83
C LYS A 204 14.88 16.93 5.24
N VAL A 205 15.92 17.20 4.47
CA VAL A 205 16.73 18.42 4.64
C VAL A 205 16.11 19.53 3.81
N THR A 206 15.95 20.71 4.39
CA THR A 206 15.44 21.91 3.69
C THR A 206 16.40 23.08 3.90
N ILE A 207 16.92 23.62 2.79
CA ILE A 207 17.62 24.91 2.74
C ILE A 207 16.62 25.96 2.30
N SER A 208 16.24 26.87 3.21
CA SER A 208 15.26 27.92 2.91
C SER A 208 15.89 29.07 2.14
N ARG A 209 15.22 29.61 1.11
CA ARG A 209 15.72 30.73 0.29
C ARG A 209 14.62 31.77 0.02
N ASN A 210 14.99 33.04 -0.14
CA ASN A 210 14.05 34.14 -0.39
C ASN A 210 13.52 34.18 -1.83
N TYR A 211 14.44 34.32 -2.80
CA TYR A 211 14.10 34.67 -4.19
C TYR A 211 14.04 33.47 -5.14
N VAL A 212 14.28 32.27 -4.62
CA VAL A 212 14.35 31.00 -5.35
C VAL A 212 13.67 29.94 -4.51
N SER A 213 13.10 28.89 -5.13
CA SER A 213 12.53 27.74 -4.42
C SER A 213 13.48 27.17 -3.36
N ASN A 214 12.96 26.61 -2.27
CA ASN A 214 13.80 25.92 -1.29
C ASN A 214 14.52 24.72 -1.94
N ILE A 215 15.76 24.44 -1.53
CA ILE A 215 16.43 23.17 -1.88
C ILE A 215 15.97 22.14 -0.85
N VAL A 216 15.47 21.00 -1.32
CA VAL A 216 14.95 19.94 -0.44
C VAL A 216 15.51 18.60 -0.90
N GLU A 217 16.11 17.85 0.03
CA GLU A 217 16.66 16.51 -0.21
C GLU A 217 16.02 15.50 0.75
N TYR A 218 15.79 14.28 0.28
CA TYR A 218 15.05 13.25 0.99
C TYR A 218 15.84 11.95 1.13
N GLN A 219 15.91 11.42 2.35
CA GLN A 219 16.47 10.10 2.63
C GLN A 219 15.40 9.20 3.26
N ASP A 220 14.88 8.25 2.48
CA ASP A 220 13.98 7.19 2.96
C ASP A 220 14.70 6.26 3.95
N PHE A 221 13.98 5.76 4.95
CA PHE A 221 14.37 4.59 5.75
C PHE A 221 13.15 3.73 6.08
N LEU A 222 13.38 2.46 6.44
CA LEU A 222 12.31 1.53 6.82
C LEU A 222 12.24 1.36 8.32
N VAL A 223 11.02 1.24 8.85
CA VAL A 223 10.74 0.86 10.23
C VAL A 223 10.11 -0.53 10.27
N ARG A 224 10.64 -1.41 11.13
CA ARG A 224 10.01 -2.66 11.53
C ARG A 224 9.92 -2.74 13.05
N ASN A 225 8.75 -3.15 13.54
CA ASN A 225 8.45 -3.25 14.95
C ASN A 225 8.15 -4.72 15.28
N TYR A 226 8.87 -5.25 16.26
CA TYR A 226 8.69 -6.62 16.70
C TYR A 226 7.60 -6.71 17.77
N SER A 227 6.83 -7.78 17.69
CA SER A 227 5.80 -8.14 18.65
C SER A 227 6.18 -9.44 19.34
N PRO A 228 6.05 -9.56 20.68
CA PRO A 228 6.32 -10.82 21.37
C PRO A 228 5.36 -11.93 20.93
N PRO A 229 5.69 -13.21 21.14
CA PRO A 229 4.77 -14.31 20.90
C PRO A 229 3.44 -14.08 21.65
N PRO A 230 2.28 -14.34 21.03
CA PRO A 230 1.00 -14.17 21.70
C PRO A 230 0.84 -15.20 22.83
N THR A 231 0.51 -14.73 24.03
CA THR A 231 0.27 -15.58 25.22
C THR A 231 -0.84 -16.61 25.02
N ILE A 232 -1.86 -16.26 24.23
CA ILE A 232 -2.98 -17.14 23.88
C ILE A 232 -3.05 -17.24 22.35
N ASN A 233 -2.98 -18.48 21.85
CA ASN A 233 -3.06 -18.81 20.44
C ASN A 233 -3.86 -20.11 20.25
N ASN A 234 -5.18 -19.98 20.23
CA ASN A 234 -6.10 -21.11 20.11
C ASN A 234 -6.10 -21.65 18.67
N SER A 235 -6.45 -22.93 18.52
CA SER A 235 -6.90 -23.47 17.23
C SER A 235 -8.21 -22.81 16.81
N ILE A 236 -8.47 -22.82 15.50
CA ILE A 236 -9.74 -22.35 14.94
C ILE A 236 -10.33 -23.49 14.11
N LYS A 237 -11.64 -23.68 14.27
CA LYS A 237 -12.48 -24.53 13.42
C LYS A 237 -13.30 -23.62 12.51
N MET A 238 -13.28 -23.90 11.20
CA MET A 238 -14.00 -23.16 10.18
C MET A 238 -14.91 -24.11 9.41
N GLU A 239 -16.21 -23.95 9.59
CA GLU A 239 -17.22 -24.85 9.05
C GLU A 239 -17.89 -24.30 7.79
N VAL A 240 -18.08 -25.18 6.82
CA VAL A 240 -18.91 -24.99 5.62
C VAL A 240 -20.05 -26.00 5.69
N GLY A 241 -21.22 -25.52 6.09
CA GLY A 241 -22.45 -26.31 6.21
C GLY A 241 -23.51 -25.84 5.22
N ILE A 242 -24.06 -26.79 4.48
CA ILE A 242 -25.31 -26.68 3.72
C ILE A 242 -26.20 -27.81 4.24
N GLU A 243 -27.36 -27.45 4.77
CA GLU A 243 -28.32 -28.39 5.36
C GLU A 243 -28.59 -29.57 4.43
N ASP A 244 -28.53 -30.78 4.98
CA ASP A 244 -28.66 -32.07 4.29
C ASP A 244 -27.73 -32.34 3.08
N CYS A 245 -26.86 -31.42 2.68
CA CYS A 245 -26.11 -31.50 1.43
C CYS A 245 -24.60 -31.62 1.62
N LEU A 246 -24.03 -30.81 2.53
CA LEU A 246 -22.60 -30.67 2.69
C LEU A 246 -22.27 -30.24 4.12
N HIS A 247 -21.33 -30.92 4.77
CA HIS A 247 -20.77 -30.46 6.04
C HIS A 247 -19.28 -30.79 6.07
N ILE A 248 -18.46 -29.73 6.01
CA ILE A 248 -17.01 -29.80 6.00
C ILE A 248 -16.47 -28.90 7.11
N GLU A 249 -15.58 -29.46 7.92
CA GLU A 249 -14.88 -28.75 8.99
C GLU A 249 -13.40 -28.62 8.62
N PHE A 250 -12.87 -27.39 8.58
CA PHE A 250 -11.44 -27.13 8.50
C PHE A 250 -10.92 -26.67 9.86
N GLU A 251 -10.16 -27.52 10.54
CA GLU A 251 -9.47 -27.18 11.79
C GLU A 251 -8.01 -26.83 11.52
N TYR A 252 -7.50 -25.75 12.13
CA TYR A 252 -6.08 -25.39 12.05
C TYR A 252 -5.52 -24.89 13.38
N ASN A 253 -4.21 -25.11 13.57
CA ASN A 253 -3.56 -25.13 14.87
C ASN A 253 -3.45 -23.79 15.61
N LYS A 254 -3.48 -22.66 14.89
CA LYS A 254 -3.26 -21.33 15.45
C LYS A 254 -4.19 -20.27 14.84
N SER A 255 -4.55 -19.27 15.63
CA SER A 255 -5.21 -18.03 15.18
C SER A 255 -4.20 -16.95 14.75
N LYS A 256 -2.97 -17.05 15.24
CA LYS A 256 -1.89 -16.06 15.07
C LYS A 256 -0.63 -16.75 14.56
N TYR A 257 -0.04 -16.23 13.48
CA TYR A 257 1.13 -16.81 12.80
C TYR A 257 2.28 -15.80 12.64
N GLN A 258 3.52 -16.25 12.82
CA GLN A 258 4.67 -15.47 12.39
C GLN A 258 4.73 -15.44 10.85
N LEU A 259 5.31 -14.39 10.26
CA LEU A 259 5.58 -14.27 8.82
C LEU A 259 6.25 -15.51 8.16
N LYS A 260 7.05 -16.27 8.89
CA LYS A 260 7.77 -17.47 8.42
C LYS A 260 7.20 -18.79 8.99
N ASP A 261 6.04 -18.73 9.66
CA ASP A 261 5.40 -19.88 10.31
C ASP A 261 4.79 -20.86 9.29
N VAL A 262 4.23 -21.96 9.79
CA VAL A 262 3.51 -22.97 8.99
C VAL A 262 2.11 -23.13 9.53
N ILE A 263 1.12 -22.96 8.67
CA ILE A 263 -0.28 -23.27 8.95
C ILE A 263 -0.42 -24.80 8.86
N ILE A 264 -0.73 -25.42 10.00
CA ILE A 264 -0.96 -26.86 10.09
C ILE A 264 -2.42 -27.06 10.45
N GLY A 265 -3.13 -27.81 9.63
CA GLY A 265 -4.55 -28.08 9.83
C GLY A 265 -5.00 -29.38 9.20
N LYS A 266 -6.30 -29.64 9.28
CA LYS A 266 -6.93 -30.85 8.78
C LYS A 266 -8.37 -30.53 8.38
N ILE A 267 -8.76 -30.98 7.19
CA ILE A 267 -10.15 -30.94 6.73
C ILE A 267 -10.81 -32.27 7.04
N TYR A 268 -12.04 -32.23 7.53
CA TYR A 268 -12.89 -33.38 7.81
C TYR A 268 -14.18 -33.32 6.99
N PHE A 269 -14.51 -34.41 6.30
CA PHE A 269 -15.71 -34.54 5.48
C PHE A 269 -16.84 -35.22 6.27
N LEU A 270 -17.62 -34.45 7.03
CA LEU A 270 -18.66 -34.96 7.93
C LEU A 270 -19.93 -35.40 7.18
N LEU A 271 -20.28 -34.67 6.12
CA LEU A 271 -21.37 -35.00 5.18
C LEU A 271 -21.00 -34.52 3.77
N VAL A 272 -21.11 -35.40 2.78
CA VAL A 272 -20.91 -35.08 1.37
C VAL A 272 -22.01 -35.77 0.57
N ARG A 273 -23.05 -35.03 0.16
CA ARG A 273 -24.07 -35.50 -0.80
C ARG A 273 -23.96 -34.79 -2.16
N ILE A 274 -23.36 -33.59 -2.20
CA ILE A 274 -23.00 -32.89 -3.43
C ILE A 274 -21.62 -33.39 -3.90
N LYS A 275 -21.47 -33.66 -5.19
CA LYS A 275 -20.19 -34.01 -5.78
C LYS A 275 -19.30 -32.79 -5.95
N ILE A 276 -18.17 -32.78 -5.25
CA ILE A 276 -17.17 -31.73 -5.33
C ILE A 276 -16.29 -31.99 -6.57
N LYS A 277 -16.00 -30.92 -7.31
CA LYS A 277 -15.11 -30.91 -8.48
C LYS A 277 -13.70 -30.50 -8.05
N ASN A 278 -13.58 -29.41 -7.30
CA ASN A 278 -12.30 -28.86 -6.85
C ASN A 278 -12.47 -28.20 -5.47
N MET A 279 -11.45 -28.31 -4.62
CA MET A 279 -11.32 -27.60 -3.35
C MET A 279 -9.97 -26.87 -3.28
N GLU A 280 -10.00 -25.62 -2.83
CA GLU A 280 -8.84 -24.73 -2.80
C GLU A 280 -8.78 -23.94 -1.48
N LEU A 281 -7.58 -23.71 -0.95
CA LEU A 281 -7.33 -22.82 0.17
C LEU A 281 -6.54 -21.61 -0.30
N GLU A 282 -7.11 -20.42 -0.18
CA GLU A 282 -6.45 -19.16 -0.49
C GLU A 282 -5.97 -18.43 0.77
N ILE A 283 -4.83 -17.74 0.68
CA ILE A 283 -4.49 -16.64 1.58
C ILE A 283 -4.84 -15.33 0.89
N ARG A 284 -5.76 -14.56 1.49
CA ARG A 284 -6.19 -13.26 0.98
C ARG A 284 -5.73 -12.13 1.88
N ARG A 285 -5.07 -11.14 1.30
CA ARG A 285 -4.79 -9.84 1.92
C ARG A 285 -5.95 -8.90 1.59
N ARG A 286 -6.56 -8.31 2.62
CA ARG A 286 -7.55 -7.24 2.50
C ARG A 286 -6.95 -5.95 3.01
N GLU A 287 -6.73 -5.01 2.12
CA GLU A 287 -6.32 -3.65 2.43
C GLU A 287 -7.58 -2.78 2.43
N SER A 288 -7.87 -2.12 3.55
CA SER A 288 -8.97 -1.17 3.66
C SER A 288 -8.40 0.21 3.98
N THR A 289 -8.75 1.21 3.19
CA THR A 289 -8.13 2.54 3.20
C THR A 289 -9.19 3.62 3.12
N GLY A 290 -9.04 4.69 3.89
CA GLY A 290 -10.02 5.76 4.04
C GLY A 290 -10.78 5.69 5.36
N SER A 291 -11.78 6.56 5.51
CA SER A 291 -12.54 6.71 6.76
C SER A 291 -13.99 7.09 6.48
N GLY A 292 -14.94 6.46 7.18
CA GLY A 292 -16.37 6.73 7.03
C GLY A 292 -16.90 6.30 5.64
N PRO A 293 -17.72 7.12 4.96
CA PRO A 293 -18.35 6.73 3.69
C PRO A 293 -17.34 6.51 2.54
N ASN A 294 -16.16 7.13 2.61
CA ASN A 294 -15.12 7.02 1.59
C ASN A 294 -14.10 5.91 1.94
N THR A 295 -14.59 4.71 2.27
CA THR A 295 -13.74 3.55 2.57
C THR A 295 -13.59 2.69 1.33
N TYR A 296 -12.35 2.60 0.83
CA TYR A 296 -11.97 1.69 -0.25
C TYR A 296 -11.48 0.37 0.35
N VAL A 297 -11.80 -0.76 -0.30
CA VAL A 297 -11.40 -2.10 0.15
C VAL A 297 -10.86 -2.88 -1.03
N GLU A 298 -9.56 -3.09 -1.04
CA GLU A 298 -8.87 -3.94 -2.00
C GLU A 298 -8.70 -5.36 -1.40
N THR A 299 -8.89 -6.41 -2.21
CA THR A 299 -8.65 -7.79 -1.75
C THR A 299 -7.86 -8.57 -2.79
N GLU A 300 -6.68 -9.01 -2.39
CA GLU A 300 -5.68 -9.67 -3.22
C GLU A 300 -5.48 -11.12 -2.73
N THR A 301 -5.55 -12.09 -3.64
CA THR A 301 -5.17 -13.49 -3.34
C THR A 301 -3.64 -13.61 -3.47
N LEU A 302 -2.95 -13.76 -2.34
CA LEU A 302 -1.48 -13.89 -2.27
C LEU A 302 -0.99 -15.32 -2.46
N ALA A 303 -1.80 -16.29 -2.06
CA ALA A 303 -1.53 -17.71 -2.21
C ALA A 303 -2.80 -18.43 -2.64
N LYS A 304 -2.67 -19.40 -3.54
CA LYS A 304 -3.71 -20.35 -3.93
C LYS A 304 -3.12 -21.74 -3.76
N PHE A 305 -3.77 -22.58 -2.95
CA PHE A 305 -3.34 -23.96 -2.70
C PHE A 305 -4.47 -24.90 -3.06
N GLU A 306 -4.30 -25.65 -4.15
CA GLU A 306 -5.28 -26.65 -4.61
C GLU A 306 -5.16 -27.88 -3.70
N LEU A 307 -6.25 -28.22 -3.03
CA LEU A 307 -6.29 -29.23 -1.96
C LEU A 307 -6.67 -30.62 -2.48
N MET A 308 -7.56 -30.67 -3.48
CA MET A 308 -8.21 -31.89 -3.94
C MET A 308 -8.86 -31.65 -5.31
N ASP A 309 -8.67 -32.61 -6.20
CA ASP A 309 -9.43 -32.79 -7.44
C ASP A 309 -10.30 -34.06 -7.30
N GLY A 310 -11.60 -33.95 -7.55
CA GLY A 310 -12.57 -35.05 -7.39
C GLY A 310 -13.41 -35.04 -6.10
N ALA A 311 -14.24 -36.08 -5.95
CA ALA A 311 -15.30 -36.16 -4.93
C ALA A 311 -14.86 -36.97 -3.69
N PRO A 312 -14.75 -36.34 -2.49
CA PRO A 312 -14.34 -37.01 -1.26
C PRO A 312 -15.49 -37.78 -0.63
N VAL A 313 -15.15 -38.81 0.13
CA VAL A 313 -16.10 -39.68 0.83
C VAL A 313 -16.31 -39.22 2.27
N ARG A 314 -17.52 -39.41 2.81
CA ARG A 314 -17.83 -39.15 4.22
C ARG A 314 -16.87 -39.90 5.15
N GLY A 315 -16.28 -39.19 6.09
CA GLY A 315 -15.32 -39.71 7.06
C GLY A 315 -13.85 -39.59 6.61
N GLU A 316 -13.59 -39.21 5.37
CA GLU A 316 -12.23 -38.89 4.92
C GLU A 316 -11.72 -37.60 5.56
N SER A 317 -10.40 -37.43 5.52
CA SER A 317 -9.76 -36.22 6.03
C SER A 317 -8.43 -35.93 5.34
N ILE A 318 -8.20 -34.65 5.02
CA ILE A 318 -7.02 -34.18 4.29
C ILE A 318 -6.16 -33.35 5.25
N PRO A 319 -4.91 -33.76 5.55
CA PRO A 319 -3.97 -32.95 6.32
C PRO A 319 -3.42 -31.81 5.47
N ILE A 320 -3.34 -30.61 6.04
CA ILE A 320 -2.86 -29.39 5.37
C ILE A 320 -1.60 -28.90 6.08
N ARG A 321 -0.57 -28.57 5.29
CA ARG A 321 0.67 -27.95 5.74
C ARG A 321 1.11 -26.86 4.77
N LEU A 322 0.71 -25.62 5.06
CA LEU A 322 0.99 -24.45 4.21
C LEU A 322 2.09 -23.59 4.85
N PHE A 323 3.21 -23.44 4.15
CA PHE A 323 4.36 -22.64 4.59
C PHE A 323 4.16 -21.17 4.23
N LEU A 324 4.30 -20.24 5.19
CA LEU A 324 4.12 -18.81 4.92
C LEU A 324 5.35 -18.13 4.32
N SER A 325 6.55 -18.68 4.55
CA SER A 325 7.83 -18.08 4.14
C SER A 325 8.00 -17.76 2.63
N PRO A 326 7.38 -18.46 1.65
CA PRO A 326 7.52 -18.10 0.24
C PRO A 326 6.74 -16.85 -0.20
N TYR A 327 5.77 -16.39 0.60
CA TYR A 327 4.85 -15.31 0.21
C TYR A 327 5.32 -13.96 0.76
N GLU A 328 5.16 -12.87 -0.03
CA GLU A 328 5.50 -11.49 0.37
C GLU A 328 4.49 -10.91 1.39
N LEU A 329 4.43 -11.53 2.58
CA LEU A 329 3.52 -11.16 3.67
C LEU A 329 4.06 -9.98 4.50
N THR A 330 3.13 -9.20 5.04
CA THR A 330 3.40 -8.18 6.08
C THR A 330 2.64 -8.54 7.36
N PRO A 331 3.00 -7.97 8.52
CA PRO A 331 2.14 -8.06 9.70
C PRO A 331 0.73 -7.51 9.44
N THR A 332 -0.20 -7.94 10.28
CA THR A 332 -1.59 -7.46 10.29
C THR A 332 -1.64 -6.09 10.94
N TYR A 333 -2.04 -5.09 10.16
CA TYR A 333 -2.17 -3.71 10.62
C TYR A 333 -3.64 -3.41 10.92
N ARG A 334 -3.94 -3.06 12.18
CA ARG A 334 -5.30 -2.77 12.64
C ARG A 334 -5.45 -1.27 12.87
N ASN A 335 -6.26 -0.61 12.04
CA ASN A 335 -6.63 0.79 12.18
C ASN A 335 -5.45 1.77 12.32
N THR A 336 -4.42 1.61 11.48
CA THR A 336 -3.21 2.44 11.45
C THR A 336 -3.57 3.91 11.28
N ASN A 337 -3.34 4.70 12.34
CA ASN A 337 -3.66 6.12 12.44
C ASN A 337 -5.10 6.52 12.00
N ASN A 338 -6.08 5.62 12.15
CA ASN A 338 -7.44 5.79 11.61
C ASN A 338 -7.51 6.02 10.08
N LYS A 339 -6.49 5.60 9.32
CA LYS A 339 -6.40 5.79 7.86
C LYS A 339 -6.49 4.50 7.05
N PHE A 340 -5.94 3.39 7.55
CA PHE A 340 -6.00 2.11 6.85
C PHE A 340 -5.89 0.89 7.77
N SER A 341 -6.20 -0.29 7.24
CA SER A 341 -5.99 -1.59 7.86
C SER A 341 -5.54 -2.61 6.81
N VAL A 342 -4.66 -3.53 7.21
CA VAL A 342 -4.23 -4.66 6.38
C VAL A 342 -4.52 -5.93 7.16
N LYS A 343 -5.47 -6.72 6.67
CA LYS A 343 -5.93 -7.97 7.31
C LYS A 343 -5.67 -9.16 6.41
N TYR A 344 -5.50 -10.33 7.03
CA TYR A 344 -5.28 -11.59 6.34
C TYR A 344 -6.41 -12.56 6.62
N PHE A 345 -6.86 -13.25 5.59
CA PHE A 345 -7.94 -14.22 5.66
C PHE A 345 -7.49 -15.53 5.04
N LEU A 346 -7.77 -16.64 5.72
CA LEU A 346 -7.86 -17.95 5.07
C LEU A 346 -9.23 -18.04 4.43
N ASN A 347 -9.27 -18.32 3.13
CA ASN A 347 -10.52 -18.48 2.37
C ASN A 347 -10.53 -19.89 1.77
N LEU A 348 -11.36 -20.77 2.34
CA LEU A 348 -11.62 -22.10 1.76
C LEU A 348 -12.67 -21.92 0.67
N VAL A 349 -12.35 -22.38 -0.54
CA VAL A 349 -13.21 -22.33 -1.72
C VAL A 349 -13.50 -23.75 -2.17
N LEU A 350 -14.76 -24.03 -2.50
CA LEU A 350 -15.21 -25.30 -3.05
C LEU A 350 -16.02 -25.02 -4.32
N VAL A 351 -15.81 -25.86 -5.33
CA VAL A 351 -16.54 -25.85 -6.60
C VAL A 351 -17.12 -27.25 -6.82
N ASP A 352 -18.39 -27.34 -7.19
CA ASP A 352 -19.05 -28.61 -7.50
C ASP A 352 -19.13 -28.91 -9.02
N GLU A 353 -19.69 -30.06 -9.39
CA GLU A 353 -19.91 -30.44 -10.81
C GLU A 353 -20.83 -29.47 -11.57
N GLU A 354 -21.66 -28.68 -10.87
CA GLU A 354 -22.55 -27.65 -11.46
C GLU A 354 -21.87 -26.26 -11.55
N ASP A 355 -20.56 -26.19 -11.28
CA ASP A 355 -19.76 -24.96 -11.18
C ASP A 355 -20.27 -23.93 -10.14
N ARG A 356 -21.10 -24.37 -9.18
CA ARG A 356 -21.52 -23.56 -8.03
C ARG A 356 -20.34 -23.41 -7.08
N ARG A 357 -20.16 -22.20 -6.55
CA ARG A 357 -19.02 -21.85 -5.68
C ARG A 357 -19.46 -21.60 -4.25
N TYR A 358 -18.91 -22.36 -3.33
CA TYR A 358 -19.08 -22.18 -1.90
C TYR A 358 -17.76 -21.66 -1.32
N PHE A 359 -17.82 -20.67 -0.43
CA PHE A 359 -16.61 -20.14 0.20
C PHE A 359 -16.86 -19.74 1.65
N LYS A 360 -15.82 -19.90 2.47
CA LYS A 360 -15.81 -19.47 3.87
C LYS A 360 -14.46 -18.85 4.16
N GLN A 361 -14.50 -17.64 4.69
CA GLN A 361 -13.33 -16.85 5.05
C GLN A 361 -13.24 -16.69 6.57
N GLN A 362 -12.03 -16.76 7.12
CA GLN A 362 -11.76 -16.54 8.53
C GLN A 362 -10.49 -15.70 8.70
N GLU A 363 -10.55 -14.67 9.56
CA GLU A 363 -9.42 -13.77 9.81
C GLU A 363 -8.32 -14.51 10.56
N ILE A 364 -7.08 -14.43 10.06
CA ILE A 364 -5.85 -14.83 10.75
C ILE A 364 -5.01 -13.59 11.02
N THR A 365 -4.29 -13.59 12.15
CA THR A 365 -3.38 -12.46 12.50
C THR A 365 -1.94 -12.85 12.24
N ILE A 366 -1.29 -12.12 11.33
CA ILE A 366 0.13 -12.27 11.01
C ILE A 366 0.95 -11.27 11.83
N TYR A 367 2.06 -11.71 12.42
CA TYR A 367 2.91 -10.88 13.27
C TYR A 367 4.41 -11.09 13.02
N ARG A 368 5.24 -10.15 13.46
CA ARG A 368 6.70 -10.20 13.30
C ARG A 368 7.35 -10.51 14.64
N LEU A 369 8.00 -11.68 14.74
CA LEU A 369 8.93 -11.96 15.84
C LEU A 369 10.30 -11.36 15.57
N GLN A 370 10.99 -11.00 16.64
CA GLN A 370 12.40 -10.63 16.60
C GLN A 370 13.22 -11.85 16.18
N GLU A 371 14.09 -11.67 15.19
CA GLU A 371 15.06 -12.71 14.80
C GLU A 371 16.12 -12.78 15.91
N THR A 372 16.15 -13.90 16.64
CA THR A 372 17.15 -14.23 17.67
C THR A 372 18.40 -14.84 17.05
#